data_AF-A0A962DV12-F1
#
_entry.id   AF-A0A962DV12-F1
#
_cell.length_a   1.000
_cell.length_b   1.000
_cell.length_c   1.000
_cell.angle_alpha   90.00
_cell.angle_beta   90.00
_cell.angle_gamma   90.00
#
_symmetry.space_group_name_H-M   'P 1'
#
loop_
_entity.id
_entity.type
_entity.pdbx_description
1 polymer ?
#
loop_
_entity_poly.entity_id
_entity_poly.type
_entity_poly.pdbx_seq_one_letter_code
_entity_poly.pdbx_strand_id
1 'polypeptide(L)'
;MPGLPMVFGGLLLAAWTGDFQQVGWFTVIVLGVLTLLAMGIDLMASLLGTRRVGASGWAVLGAAIGTVVGLFFGFFGLLFGPFAGALIGELLAGRGMQQAARAGLGAWLGFVIGSLAKLALAFSMLGVFALGWLIG
;
A
#
# COMPACT_ATOMS: atom_id res chain seq x y z
N MET A 1 4.55 1.24 1.57
CA MET A 1 5.05 -0.06 1.08
C MET A 1 4.54 -0.32 -0.34
N PRO A 2 5.36 -0.07 -1.37
CA PRO A 2 5.03 -0.33 -2.78
C PRO A 2 5.11 -1.84 -3.04
N GLY A 3 4.03 -2.55 -2.70
CA GLY A 3 3.99 -4.02 -2.73
C GLY A 3 3.71 -4.60 -4.12
N LEU A 4 2.79 -4.00 -4.88
CA LEU A 4 2.36 -4.57 -6.17
C LEU A 4 3.47 -4.66 -7.23
N PRO A 5 4.34 -3.64 -7.42
CA PRO A 5 5.44 -3.74 -8.37
C PRO A 5 6.48 -4.81 -7.97
N MET A 6 6.70 -5.02 -6.68
CA MET A 6 7.59 -6.07 -6.18
C MET A 6 7.00 -7.48 -6.35
N VAL A 7 5.69 -7.65 -6.13
CA VAL A 7 5.01 -8.94 -6.37
C VAL A 7 5.03 -9.30 -7.85
N PHE A 8 4.76 -8.35 -8.74
CA PHE A 8 4.89 -8.56 -10.18
C PHE A 8 6.34 -8.88 -10.58
N GLY A 9 7.32 -8.18 -10.01
CA GLY A 9 8.75 -8.47 -10.24
C GLY A 9 9.15 -9.90 -9.83
N GLY A 10 8.63 -10.39 -8.70
CA GLY A 10 8.86 -11.77 -8.25
C GLY A 10 8.24 -12.81 -9.18
N LEU A 11 7.01 -12.57 -9.64
CA LEU A 11 6.33 -13.45 -10.61
C LEU A 11 7.01 -13.45 -11.98
N LEU A 12 7.52 -12.29 -12.42
CA LEU A 12 8.26 -12.15 -13.67
C LEU A 12 9.60 -12.93 -13.62
N LEU A 13 10.32 -12.84 -12.50
CA LEU A 13 11.55 -13.60 -12.30
C LEU A 13 11.29 -15.11 -12.24
N ALA A 14 10.21 -15.53 -11.59
CA ALA A 14 9.82 -16.95 -11.54
C ALA A 14 9.46 -17.50 -12.94
N ALA A 15 8.72 -16.73 -13.74
CA ALA A 15 8.40 -17.10 -15.13
C ALA A 15 9.65 -17.17 -16.02
N TRP A 16 10.63 -16.30 -15.78
CA TRP A 16 11.90 -16.28 -16.49
C TRP A 16 12.80 -17.47 -16.13
N THR A 17 12.81 -17.91 -14.86
CA THR A 17 13.55 -19.11 -14.44
C THR A 17 12.93 -20.44 -14.89
N GLY A 18 11.64 -20.44 -15.24
CA GLY A 18 10.91 -21.62 -15.73
C GLY A 18 10.82 -21.74 -17.26
N ASP A 19 11.63 -20.95 -18.00
CA ASP A 19 11.69 -20.94 -19.47
C ASP A 19 10.34 -20.73 -20.18
N PHE A 20 9.38 -20.07 -19.51
CA PHE A 20 8.00 -19.85 -19.98
C PHE A 20 7.22 -21.12 -20.36
N GLN A 21 7.69 -22.33 -19.99
CA GLN A 21 7.04 -23.58 -20.37
C GLN A 21 5.71 -23.83 -19.63
N GLN A 22 5.57 -23.36 -18.39
CA GLN A 22 4.34 -23.46 -17.60
C GLN A 22 3.51 -22.17 -17.58
N VAL A 23 4.12 -21.02 -17.90
CA VAL A 23 3.48 -19.71 -17.88
C VAL A 23 3.78 -19.01 -19.21
N GLY A 24 2.91 -19.22 -20.19
CA GLY A 24 3.08 -18.64 -21.52
C GLY A 24 3.04 -17.11 -21.53
N TRP A 25 3.61 -16.51 -22.58
CA TRP A 25 3.70 -15.05 -22.79
C TRP A 25 2.37 -14.31 -22.64
N PHE A 26 1.25 -14.96 -22.99
CA PHE A 26 -0.09 -14.41 -22.83
C PHE A 26 -0.45 -14.14 -21.36
N THR A 27 -0.11 -15.07 -20.45
CA THR A 27 -0.39 -14.94 -19.01
C THR A 27 0.41 -13.80 -18.39
N VAL A 28 1.66 -13.62 -18.82
CA VAL A 28 2.51 -12.52 -18.35
C VAL A 28 1.99 -11.16 -18.80
N ILE A 29 1.49 -11.05 -20.05
CA ILE A 29 0.86 -9.83 -20.55
C ILE A 29 -0.41 -9.49 -19.76
N VAL A 30 -1.27 -10.48 -19.49
CA VAL A 30 -2.49 -10.28 -18.69
C VAL A 30 -2.15 -9.84 -17.25
N LEU A 31 -1.16 -10.47 -16.61
CA LEU A 31 -0.68 -10.07 -15.30
C LEU A 31 -0.09 -8.65 -15.32
N GLY A 32 0.63 -8.28 -16.37
CA GLY A 32 1.17 -6.93 -16.56
C GLY A 32 0.07 -5.88 -16.68
N VAL A 33 -0.96 -6.14 -17.50
CA VAL A 33 -2.11 -5.24 -17.66
C VAL A 33 -2.89 -5.09 -16.36
N LEU A 34 -3.15 -6.20 -15.65
CA LEU A 34 -3.80 -6.17 -14.34
C LEU A 34 -2.99 -5.39 -13.31
N THR A 35 -1.66 -5.53 -13.33
CA THR A 35 -0.76 -4.78 -12.44
C THR A 35 -0.78 -3.29 -12.76
N LEU A 36 -0.77 -2.90 -14.04
CA LEU A 36 -0.87 -1.51 -14.47
C LEU A 36 -2.22 -0.88 -14.09
N LEU A 37 -3.32 -1.60 -14.31
CA LEU A 37 -4.66 -1.15 -13.88
C LEU A 37 -4.74 -1.00 -12.38
N ALA A 38 -4.21 -1.96 -11.62
CA ALA A 38 -4.17 -1.89 -10.16
C ALA A 38 -3.31 -0.71 -9.67
N MET A 39 -2.16 -0.45 -10.31
CA MET A 39 -1.35 0.75 -10.02
C MET A 39 -2.11 2.04 -10.34
N GLY A 40 -2.84 2.09 -11.45
CA GLY A 40 -3.68 3.24 -11.81
C GLY A 40 -4.78 3.51 -10.79
N ILE A 41 -5.45 2.45 -10.33
CA ILE A 41 -6.47 2.52 -9.29
C ILE A 41 -5.87 2.93 -7.95
N ASP A 42 -4.70 2.39 -7.57
CA ASP A 42 -3.99 2.76 -6.33
C ASP A 42 -3.52 4.23 -6.35
N LEU A 43 -3.06 4.72 -7.51
CA LEU A 43 -2.69 6.12 -7.69
C LEU A 43 -3.92 7.03 -7.59
N MET A 44 -5.03 6.66 -8.22
CA MET A 44 -6.29 7.42 -8.07
C MET A 44 -6.80 7.36 -6.63
N ALA A 45 -6.79 6.20 -5.99
CA ALA A 45 -7.27 6.01 -4.63
C ALA A 45 -6.41 6.76 -3.61
N SER A 46 -5.09 6.82 -3.79
CA SER A 46 -4.20 7.62 -2.94
C SER A 46 -4.41 9.13 -3.16
N LEU A 47 -4.55 9.59 -4.41
CA LEU A 47 -4.83 10.99 -4.72
C LEU A 47 -6.21 11.46 -4.23
N LEU A 48 -7.26 10.64 -4.39
CA LEU A 48 -8.61 10.92 -3.90
C LEU A 48 -8.72 10.74 -2.38
N GLY A 49 -7.99 9.77 -1.82
CA GLY A 49 -7.98 9.47 -0.38
C GLY A 49 -7.36 10.60 0.44
N THR A 50 -6.26 11.20 -0.02
CA THR A 50 -5.63 12.35 0.64
C THR A 50 -6.54 13.58 0.66
N ARG A 51 -7.34 13.81 -0.39
CA ARG A 51 -8.25 14.96 -0.49
C ARG A 51 -9.53 14.82 0.32
N ARG A 52 -10.05 13.60 0.54
CA ARG A 52 -11.30 13.41 1.30
C ARG A 52 -11.17 13.50 2.82
N VAL A 53 -9.97 13.35 3.37
CA VAL A 53 -9.77 13.33 4.85
C VAL A 53 -9.49 14.74 5.41
N GLY A 54 -9.28 15.76 4.56
CA GLY A 54 -9.00 17.13 5.01
C GLY A 54 -7.65 17.30 5.74
N ALA A 55 -6.81 16.27 5.72
CA ALA A 55 -5.49 16.25 6.32
C ALA A 55 -4.54 17.21 5.56
N SER A 56 -3.73 17.98 6.28
CA SER A 56 -2.73 18.83 5.64
C SER A 56 -1.59 18.01 5.04
N GLY A 57 -0.82 18.63 4.15
CA GLY A 57 0.43 18.03 3.68
C GLY A 57 1.40 17.69 4.81
N TRP A 58 1.37 18.43 5.93
CA TRP A 58 2.18 18.16 7.11
C TRP A 58 1.70 16.93 7.88
N ALA A 59 0.39 16.67 7.94
CA ALA A 59 -0.13 15.45 8.53
C ALA A 59 0.30 14.21 7.70
N VAL A 60 0.30 14.33 6.38
CA VAL A 60 0.76 13.25 5.48
C VAL A 60 2.26 13.01 5.64
N LEU A 61 3.07 14.07 5.62
CA LEU A 61 4.52 13.98 5.81
C LEU A 61 4.86 13.43 7.20
N GLY A 62 4.17 13.93 8.23
CA GLY A 62 4.29 13.46 9.59
C GLY A 62 3.95 11.99 9.73
N ALA A 63 2.84 11.53 9.14
CA ALA A 63 2.47 10.11 9.12
C ALA A 63 3.55 9.25 8.45
N ALA A 64 4.10 9.71 7.31
CA ALA A 64 5.15 9.00 6.59
C ALA A 64 6.41 8.83 7.46
N ILE A 65 6.89 9.92 8.07
CA ILE A 65 8.05 9.89 8.97
C ILE A 65 7.74 9.02 10.19
N GLY A 66 6.57 9.19 10.79
CA GLY A 66 6.12 8.39 11.93
C GLY A 66 6.03 6.90 11.64
N THR A 67 5.67 6.52 10.41
CA THR A 67 5.69 5.11 9.97
C THR A 67 7.12 4.57 9.88
N VAL A 68 8.04 5.35 9.31
CA VAL A 68 9.46 4.96 9.14
C VAL A 68 10.14 4.84 10.51
N VAL A 69 9.97 5.82 11.38
CA VAL A 69 10.50 5.78 12.75
C VAL A 69 9.83 4.65 13.54
N GLY A 70 8.52 4.49 13.41
CA GLY A 70 7.74 3.44 14.03
C GLY A 70 8.22 2.02 13.68
N LEU A 71 8.77 1.82 12.47
CA LEU A 71 9.34 0.54 12.05
C LEU A 71 10.46 0.06 12.99
N PHE A 72 11.27 0.97 13.52
CA PHE A 72 12.35 0.65 14.48
C PHE A 72 11.82 0.23 15.85
N PHE A 73 10.59 0.57 16.18
CA PHE A 73 9.90 0.19 17.42
C PHE A 73 9.01 -1.07 17.24
N GLY A 74 9.15 -1.77 16.11
CA GLY A 74 8.43 -3.02 15.84
C GLY A 74 6.94 -2.83 15.58
N PHE A 75 6.13 -3.83 15.95
CA PHE A 75 4.70 -3.88 15.61
C PHE A 75 3.91 -2.69 16.19
N PHE A 76 4.13 -2.36 17.47
CA PHE A 76 3.45 -1.24 18.11
C PHE A 76 3.87 0.11 17.50
N GLY A 77 5.15 0.27 17.19
CA GLY A 77 5.64 1.46 16.51
C GLY A 77 5.06 1.62 15.10
N LEU A 78 4.92 0.54 14.34
CA LEU A 78 4.29 0.58 13.02
C LEU A 78 2.80 0.92 13.12
N LEU A 79 2.11 0.43 14.16
CA LEU A 79 0.69 0.69 14.35
C LEU A 79 0.44 2.13 14.81
N PHE A 80 1.18 2.64 15.79
CA PHE A 80 0.93 3.97 16.39
C PHE A 80 1.78 5.09 15.78
N GLY A 81 2.90 4.76 15.13
CA GLY A 81 3.81 5.72 14.51
C GLY A 81 3.15 6.63 13.47
N PRO A 82 2.38 6.11 12.49
CA PRO A 82 1.68 6.95 11.52
C PRO A 82 0.67 7.89 12.20
N PHE A 83 -0.02 7.42 13.24
CA PHE A 83 -0.97 8.24 14.01
C PHE A 83 -0.26 9.39 14.74
N ALA A 84 0.79 9.06 15.51
CA ALA A 84 1.56 10.04 16.26
C ALA A 84 2.26 11.05 15.34
N GLY A 85 2.83 10.56 14.24
CA GLY A 85 3.47 11.39 13.23
C GLY A 85 2.50 12.35 12.55
N ALA A 86 1.30 11.87 12.18
CA ALA A 86 0.25 12.72 11.61
C ALA A 86 -0.23 13.78 12.61
N LEU A 87 -0.42 13.40 13.88
CA LEU A 87 -0.82 14.29 14.96
C LEU A 87 0.21 15.42 15.14
N ILE A 88 1.49 15.07 15.27
CA ILE A 88 2.59 16.03 15.45
C ILE A 88 2.71 16.92 14.21
N GLY A 89 2.68 16.34 13.01
CA GLY A 89 2.73 17.09 11.76
C GLY A 89 1.62 18.13 11.66
N GLU A 90 0.42 17.78 12.13
CA GLU A 90 -0.73 18.68 12.05
C GLU A 90 -0.73 19.77 13.13
N LEU A 91 -0.18 19.48 14.31
CA LEU A 91 0.10 20.49 15.34
C LEU A 91 1.17 21.48 14.87
N LEU A 92 2.23 21.00 14.20
CA LEU A 92 3.29 21.84 13.63
C LEU A 92 2.77 22.74 12.49
N ALA A 93 1.73 22.30 11.77
CA ALA A 93 1.04 23.11 10.77
C ALA A 93 0.13 24.20 11.39
N GLY A 94 0.12 24.34 12.72
CA GLY A 94 -0.67 25.34 13.44
C GLY A 94 -2.16 24.99 13.55
N ARG A 95 -2.56 23.75 13.27
CA ARG A 95 -3.95 23.33 13.45
C ARG A 95 -4.24 22.96 14.90
N GLY A 96 -5.48 23.22 15.33
CA GLY A 96 -5.90 22.91 16.70
C GLY A 96 -5.87 21.41 17.02
N MET A 97 -5.71 21.07 18.30
CA MET A 97 -5.62 19.69 18.80
C MET A 97 -6.74 18.78 18.29
N GLN A 98 -7.97 19.31 18.22
CA GLN A 98 -9.13 18.55 17.77
C GLN A 98 -9.06 18.18 16.28
N GLN A 99 -8.43 19.03 15.47
CA GLN A 99 -8.24 18.81 14.04
C GLN A 99 -7.03 17.91 13.78
N ALA A 100 -5.96 18.07 14.56
CA ALA A 100 -4.81 17.17 14.56
C ALA A 100 -5.23 15.73 14.92
N ALA A 101 -6.05 15.54 15.95
CA ALA A 101 -6.53 14.22 16.36
C ALA A 101 -7.38 13.54 15.27
N ARG A 102 -8.26 14.31 14.61
CA ARG A 102 -9.05 13.79 13.47
C ARG A 102 -8.15 13.41 12.28
N ALA A 103 -7.14 14.23 11.97
CA ALA A 103 -6.18 13.93 10.92
C ALA A 103 -5.34 12.68 11.25
N GLY A 104 -4.90 12.54 12.51
CA GLY A 104 -4.21 11.37 13.01
C GLY A 104 -5.06 10.10 12.89
N LEU A 105 -6.31 10.14 13.35
CA LEU A 105 -7.25 9.01 13.22
C LEU A 105 -7.49 8.64 11.75
N GLY A 106 -7.63 9.64 10.87
CA GLY A 106 -7.77 9.43 9.44
C GLY A 106 -6.55 8.76 8.80
N ALA A 107 -5.34 9.18 9.19
CA ALA A 107 -4.09 8.56 8.73
C ALA A 107 -3.97 7.12 9.22
N TRP A 108 -4.33 6.86 10.47
CA TRP A 108 -4.30 5.52 11.06
C TRP A 108 -5.29 4.56 10.40
N LEU A 109 -6.55 4.98 10.24
CA LEU A 109 -7.56 4.21 9.53
C LEU A 109 -7.18 3.98 8.07
N GLY A 110 -6.64 4.99 7.39
CA GLY A 110 -6.12 4.87 6.03
C GLY A 110 -5.00 3.85 5.93
N PHE A 111 -4.07 3.83 6.90
CA PHE A 111 -3.01 2.83 6.98
C PHE A 111 -3.57 1.41 7.17
N VAL A 112 -4.52 1.22 8.10
CA VAL A 112 -5.12 -0.08 8.38
C VAL A 112 -5.92 -0.59 7.17
N ILE A 113 -6.80 0.23 6.62
CA ILE A 113 -7.61 -0.12 5.43
C ILE A 113 -6.70 -0.42 4.24
N GLY A 114 -5.69 0.42 4.00
CA GLY A 114 -4.72 0.21 2.92
C GLY A 114 -3.89 -1.07 3.11
N SER A 115 -3.57 -1.43 4.36
CA SER A 115 -2.86 -2.68 4.67
C SER A 115 -3.75 -3.90 4.43
N LEU A 116 -5.01 -3.84 4.85
CA LEU A 116 -5.99 -4.91 4.60
C LEU A 116 -6.28 -5.10 3.10
N ALA A 117 -6.43 -4.00 2.35
CA ALA A 117 -6.62 -4.04 0.90
C ALA A 117 -5.41 -4.69 0.20
N LYS A 118 -4.19 -4.33 0.61
CA LYS A 118 -2.96 -4.97 0.09
C LYS A 118 -2.89 -6.45 0.40
N LEU A 119 -3.31 -6.84 1.60
CA LEU A 119 -3.35 -8.25 1.99
C LEU A 119 -4.33 -9.03 1.11
N ALA A 120 -5.54 -8.51 0.89
CA ALA A 120 -6.53 -9.12 0.01
C ALA A 120 -6.04 -9.24 -1.44
N LEU A 121 -5.38 -8.21 -1.97
CA LEU A 121 -4.76 -8.23 -3.30
C LEU A 121 -3.60 -9.23 -3.40
N ALA A 122 -2.77 -9.36 -2.36
CA ALA A 122 -1.71 -10.36 -2.33
C ALA A 122 -2.29 -11.79 -2.39
N PHE A 123 -3.37 -12.06 -1.65
CA PHE A 123 -4.07 -13.34 -1.72
C PHE A 123 -4.71 -13.60 -3.08
N SER A 124 -5.29 -12.58 -3.74
CA SER A 124 -5.86 -12.76 -5.07
C SER A 124 -4.79 -13.08 -6.12
N MET A 125 -3.63 -12.42 -6.07
CA MET A 125 -2.48 -12.72 -6.94
C MET A 125 -1.98 -14.16 -6.74
N LEU A 126 -1.85 -14.61 -5.49
CA LEU A 126 -1.48 -15.98 -5.17
C LEU A 126 -2.51 -17.00 -5.69
N GLY A 127 -3.81 -16.69 -5.55
CA GLY A 127 -4.89 -17.54 -6.06
C GLY A 127 -4.86 -17.70 -7.58
N VAL A 128 -4.64 -16.59 -8.31
CA VAL A 128 -4.50 -16.61 -9.77
C VAL A 128 -3.27 -17.41 -10.22
N PHE A 129 -2.13 -17.25 -9.53
CA PHE A 129 -0.93 -18.01 -9.82
C PHE A 129 -1.10 -19.51 -9.54
N ALA A 130 -1.68 -19.86 -8.39
CA ALA A 130 -1.92 -21.26 -8.01
C ALA A 130 -2.91 -21.94 -8.96
N LEU A 131 -3.95 -21.23 -9.42
CA LEU A 131 -4.85 -21.72 -10.47
C LEU A 131 -4.10 -21.93 -11.79
N GLY A 132 -3.31 -20.96 -12.24
CA GLY A 132 -2.50 -21.09 -13.46
C GLY A 132 -1.56 -22.30 -13.43
N TRP A 133 -0.99 -22.61 -12.26
CA TRP A 133 -0.11 -23.76 -12.04
C TRP A 133 -0.84 -25.11 -11.95
N LEU A 134 -2.12 -25.12 -11.59
CA LEU A 134 -2.93 -26.33 -11.47
C LEU A 134 -3.63 -26.73 -12.79
N ILE A 135 -3.83 -25.76 -13.69
CA ILE A 135 -4.56 -25.96 -14.95
C ILE A 135 -3.60 -26.05 -16.15
N GLY A 136 -2.33 -25.69 -15.99
CA GLY A 136 -1.26 -25.79 -17.00
C GLY A 136 -0.32 -26.95 -16.73
#